data_AF-A0A9D8SPD6-F1
#
_entry.id   AF-A0A9D8SPD6-F1
#
_cell.length_a   1.000
_cell.length_b   1.000
_cell.length_c   1.000
_cell.angle_alpha   90.00
_cell.angle_beta   90.00
_cell.angle_gamma   90.00
#
_symmetry.space_group_name_H-M   'P 1'
#
loop_
_entity.id
_entity.type
_entity.pdbx_description
1 polymer ?
#
loop_
_entity_poly.entity_id
_entity_poly.type
_entity_poly.pdbx_seq_one_letter_code
_entity_poly.pdbx_strand_id
1 'polypeptide(L)'
;MMNGFEIIGYLAGVFTAFCFLPQSIKTLKTRRTEDISALSYAVYTLGIAGWVVYGWYLHSVQMVVFNLISLVFAVSILAVTLYNLRKK
;
A
#
# COMPACT_ATOMS: atom_id res chain seq x y z
N MET A 1 -24.85 -7.02 13.39
CA MET A 1 -24.14 -5.86 14.01
C MET A 1 -22.66 -6.16 13.96
N MET A 2 -21.84 -5.19 13.57
CA MET A 2 -20.38 -5.37 13.62
C MET A 2 -19.93 -5.59 15.06
N ASN A 3 -19.05 -6.55 15.30
CA ASN A 3 -18.49 -6.77 16.63
C ASN A 3 -17.38 -5.74 16.92
N GLY A 4 -17.00 -5.57 18.19
CA GLY A 4 -15.98 -4.58 18.58
C GLY A 4 -14.63 -4.77 17.88
N PHE A 5 -14.25 -6.02 17.58
CA PHE A 5 -13.01 -6.33 16.87
C PHE A 5 -13.04 -5.91 15.39
N GLU A 6 -14.19 -6.04 14.73
CA GLU A 6 -14.37 -5.56 13.35
C GLU A 6 -14.21 -4.04 13.28
N ILE A 7 -14.79 -3.30 14.22
CA ILE A 7 -14.64 -1.83 14.30
C ILE A 7 -13.15 -1.45 14.43
N ILE A 8 -12.41 -2.14 15.31
CA ILE A 8 -10.97 -1.92 15.47
C ILE A 8 -10.23 -2.23 14.16
N GLY A 9 -10.59 -3.31 13.46
CA GLY A 9 -10.00 -3.67 12.17
C GLY A 9 -10.21 -2.61 11.09
N TYR A 10 -11.42 -2.05 11.00
CA TYR A 10 -11.71 -0.94 10.09
C TYR A 10 -10.94 0.34 10.46
N LEU A 11 -10.91 0.72 11.74
CA LEU A 11 -10.16 1.89 12.20
C LEU A 11 -8.65 1.74 11.95
N ALA A 12 -8.09 0.56 12.22
CA ALA A 12 -6.70 0.26 11.94
C ALA A 12 -6.39 0.40 10.45
N GLY A 13 -7.27 -0.13 9.59
CA GLY A 13 -7.15 0.00 8.13
C GLY A 13 -7.22 1.45 7.65
N VAL A 14 -8.13 2.26 8.20
CA VAL A 14 -8.24 3.69 7.91
C VAL A 14 -6.96 4.42 8.32
N PHE A 15 -6.51 4.28 9.57
CA PHE A 15 -5.33 5.01 10.05
C PHE A 15 -4.06 4.62 9.31
N THR A 16 -3.86 3.34 9.00
CA THR A 16 -2.71 2.89 8.22
C THR A 16 -2.76 3.42 6.78
N ALA A 17 -3.91 3.34 6.11
CA ALA A 17 -4.06 3.90 4.76
C ALA A 17 -3.80 5.42 4.75
N PHE A 18 -4.41 6.18 5.66
CA PHE A 18 -4.25 7.64 5.73
C PHE A 18 -2.87 8.10 6.19
N CYS A 19 -2.13 7.28 6.94
CA CYS A 19 -0.74 7.59 7.31
C CYS A 19 0.16 7.69 6.08
N PHE A 20 0.05 6.74 5.16
CA PHE A 20 0.93 6.66 3.98
C PHE A 20 0.38 7.36 2.74
N LEU A 21 -0.94 7.58 2.66
CA LEU A 21 -1.61 8.13 1.49
C LEU A 21 -1.13 9.54 1.09
N PRO A 22 -1.03 10.54 1.99
CA PRO A 22 -0.60 11.89 1.63
C PRO A 22 0.82 11.91 1.07
N GLN A 23 1.72 11.14 1.71
CA GLN A 23 3.11 11.05 1.27
C GLN A 23 3.22 10.31 -0.07
N SER A 24 2.44 9.25 -0.27
CA SER A 24 2.39 8.52 -1.55
C SER A 24 1.94 9.40 -2.70
N ILE A 25 0.88 10.19 -2.50
CA ILE A 25 0.38 11.15 -3.48
C ILE A 25 1.45 12.22 -3.77
N LYS A 26 2.14 12.74 -2.75
CA LYS A 26 3.21 13.72 -2.92
C LYS A 26 4.38 13.15 -3.73
N THR A 27 4.80 11.92 -3.46
CA THR A 27 5.84 11.22 -4.25
C THR A 27 5.43 11.07 -5.71
N LEU A 28 4.20 10.63 -5.97
CA LEU A 28 3.69 10.47 -7.34
C LEU A 28 3.57 11.79 -8.10
N LYS A 29 3.20 12.89 -7.42
CA LYS A 29 3.12 14.23 -8.00
C LYS A 29 4.50 14.82 -8.29
N THR A 30 5.42 14.74 -7.34
CA THR A 30 6.76 15.34 -7.47
C THR A 30 7.73 14.48 -8.28
N ARG A 31 7.44 13.17 -8.41
CA ARG A 31 8.30 12.15 -9.02
C ARG A 31 9.73 12.13 -8.47
N ARG A 32 9.96 12.67 -7.27
CA ARG A 32 11.25 12.63 -6.58
C ARG A 32 11.37 11.29 -5.84
N THR A 33 12.07 10.35 -6.46
CA THR A 33 12.26 8.98 -5.93
C THR A 33 13.74 8.64 -5.76
N GLU A 34 14.61 9.65 -5.69
CA GLU A 34 16.07 9.47 -5.67
C GLU A 34 16.56 8.70 -4.44
N ASP A 35 15.91 8.90 -3.29
CA ASP A 35 16.22 8.24 -2.02
C ASP A 35 15.36 6.99 -1.78
N ILE A 36 14.50 6.61 -2.73
CA ILE A 36 13.60 5.46 -2.59
C ILE A 36 14.30 4.20 -3.13
N SER A 37 14.52 3.23 -2.25
CA SER A 37 14.98 1.89 -2.64
C SER A 37 13.90 1.14 -3.42
N ALA A 38 14.19 0.84 -4.70
CA ALA A 38 13.31 0.04 -5.54
C ALA A 38 13.12 -1.38 -5.00
N LEU A 39 14.16 -1.99 -4.41
CA LEU A 39 14.06 -3.32 -3.82
C LEU A 39 13.09 -3.33 -2.63
N SER A 40 13.19 -2.32 -1.75
CA SER A 40 12.30 -2.19 -0.60
C SER A 40 10.84 -2.06 -1.03
N TYR A 41 10.56 -1.25 -2.05
CA TYR A 41 9.21 -1.11 -2.60
C TYR A 41 8.73 -2.36 -3.34
N ALA A 42 9.62 -3.12 -4.00
CA ALA A 42 9.26 -4.39 -4.63
C ALA A 42 8.84 -5.43 -3.59
N VAL A 43 9.63 -5.61 -2.53
CA VAL A 43 9.32 -6.53 -1.42
C VAL A 43 8.03 -6.10 -0.71
N TYR A 44 7.86 -4.80 -0.45
CA TYR A 44 6.63 -4.25 0.15
C TYR A 44 5.40 -4.52 -0.71
N THR A 45 5.49 -4.30 -2.02
CA THR A 45 4.41 -4.57 -2.99
C THR A 45 4.00 -6.04 -2.98
N LEU A 46 4.98 -6.96 -2.99
CA LEU A 46 4.71 -8.40 -2.92
C LEU A 46 4.06 -8.80 -1.58
N GLY A 47 4.56 -8.24 -0.47
CA GLY A 47 3.99 -8.48 0.86
C GLY A 47 2.53 -8.06 0.94
N ILE A 48 2.19 -6.86 0.45
CA ILE A 48 0.80 -6.38 0.44
C ILE A 48 -0.08 -7.21 -0.49
N ALA A 49 0.42 -7.61 -1.67
CA ALA A 49 -0.32 -8.51 -2.55
C ALA A 49 -0.65 -9.82 -1.83
N GLY A 50 0.30 -10.36 -1.05
CA GLY A 50 0.07 -11.51 -0.15
C GLY A 50 -1.03 -11.24 0.88
N TRP A 51 -1.04 -10.07 1.52
CA TRP A 51 -2.11 -9.68 2.45
C TRP A 51 -3.49 -9.59 1.79
N VAL A 52 -3.59 -9.13 0.55
CA VAL A 52 -4.85 -9.13 -0.21
C VAL A 52 -5.35 -10.57 -0.42
N VAL A 53 -4.48 -11.47 -0.87
CA VAL A 53 -4.82 -12.89 -1.08
C VAL A 53 -5.22 -13.56 0.24
N TYR A 54 -4.46 -13.31 1.31
CA TYR A 54 -4.76 -13.86 2.63
C TYR A 54 -6.06 -13.30 3.20
N GLY A 55 -6.37 -12.03 2.96
CA GLY A 55 -7.63 -11.40 3.39
C GLY A 55 -8.83 -11.97 2.67
N TRP A 56 -8.67 -12.26 1.39
CA TRP A 56 -9.68 -12.95 0.59
C TRP A 56 -9.97 -14.34 1.15
N TYR A 57 -8.91 -15.11 1.45
CA TYR A 57 -9.02 -16.43 2.08
C TYR A 57 -9.75 -16.40 3.43
N LEU A 58 -9.51 -15.36 4.24
CA LEU A 58 -10.19 -15.18 5.54
C LEU A 58 -11.57 -14.53 5.44
N HIS A 59 -12.07 -14.21 4.25
CA HIS A 59 -13.29 -13.41 4.03
C HIS A 59 -13.29 -12.07 4.81
N SER A 60 -12.10 -11.49 5.05
CA SER A 60 -11.95 -10.22 5.77
C SER A 60 -12.03 -9.03 4.82
N VAL A 61 -13.21 -8.41 4.76
CA VAL A 61 -13.48 -7.26 3.87
C VAL A 61 -12.51 -6.11 4.16
N GLN A 62 -12.30 -5.76 5.44
CA GLN A 62 -11.37 -4.71 5.83
C GLN A 62 -9.94 -5.01 5.37
N MET A 63 -9.46 -6.24 5.56
CA MET A 63 -8.08 -6.59 5.20
C MET A 63 -7.88 -6.53 3.68
N VAL A 64 -8.85 -7.01 2.90
CA VAL A 64 -8.81 -6.92 1.43
C VAL A 64 -8.82 -5.47 0.96
N VAL A 65 -9.81 -4.67 1.40
CA VAL A 65 -10.02 -3.30 0.89
C VAL A 65 -8.83 -2.40 1.20
N PHE A 66 -8.33 -2.38 2.44
CA PHE A 66 -7.26 -1.46 2.82
C PHE A 66 -5.89 -1.87 2.24
N ASN A 67 -5.62 -3.17 2.12
CA ASN A 67 -4.40 -3.63 1.43
C ASN A 67 -4.48 -3.40 -0.08
N LEU A 68 -5.65 -3.51 -0.70
CA LEU A 68 -5.80 -3.23 -2.14
C LEU A 68 -5.51 -1.76 -2.44
N ILE A 69 -6.03 -0.83 -1.64
CA ILE A 69 -5.71 0.60 -1.76
C ILE A 69 -4.19 0.81 -1.63
N SER A 70 -3.58 0.21 -0.60
CA SER A 70 -2.13 0.32 -0.37
C SER A 70 -1.32 -0.27 -1.52
N LEU A 71 -1.79 -1.37 -2.12
CA LEU A 71 -1.16 -2.03 -3.26
C LEU A 71 -1.11 -1.12 -4.49
N VAL A 72 -2.20 -0.40 -4.78
CA VAL A 72 -2.25 0.56 -5.90
C VAL A 72 -1.18 1.65 -5.75
N PHE A 73 -1.02 2.20 -4.54
CA PHE A 73 0.03 3.20 -4.27
C PHE A 73 1.43 2.60 -4.33
N ALA A 74 1.63 1.41 -3.75
CA ALA A 74 2.92 0.71 -3.75
C ALA A 74 3.41 0.41 -5.18
N VAL A 75 2.53 -0.15 -6.03
CA VAL A 75 2.82 -0.42 -7.44
C VAL A 75 3.13 0.88 -8.20
N SER A 76 2.35 1.93 -7.97
CA SER A 76 2.55 3.22 -8.65
C SER A 76 3.91 3.85 -8.29
N ILE A 77 4.28 3.84 -7.02
CA ILE A 77 5.58 4.38 -6.57
C ILE A 77 6.73 3.51 -7.05
N LEU A 78 6.58 2.18 -7.02
CA LEU A 78 7.59 1.27 -7.56
C LEU A 78 7.81 1.52 -9.05
N ALA A 79 6.74 1.68 -9.83
CA ALA A 79 6.82 1.95 -11.26
C ALA A 79 7.55 3.26 -11.56
N VAL A 80 7.24 4.35 -10.84
CA VAL A 80 7.94 5.64 -11.00
C VAL A 80 9.41 5.53 -10.56
N THR A 81 9.68 4.83 -9.46
CA THR A 81 11.06 4.61 -8.99
C THR A 81 11.89 3.84 -10.01
N LEU A 82 11.35 2.75 -10.57
CA LEU A 82 12.01 1.96 -11.61
C LEU A 82 12.24 2.77 -12.89
N TYR A 83 11.26 3.59 -13.28
CA TYR A 83 11.39 4.48 -14.43
C TYR A 83 12.52 5.51 -14.24
N ASN A 84 12.58 6.15 -13.06
CA ASN A 84 13.60 7.13 -12.75
C ASN A 84 15.00 6.49 -12.65
N LEU A 85 15.11 5.27 -12.12
CA LEU A 85 16.37 4.53 -12.09
C LEU A 85 16.91 4.20 -13.47
N ARG A 86 16.04 3.84 -14.43
CA ARG A 86 16.43 3.56 -15.82
C ARG A 86 16.87 4.80 -16.62
N LYS A 87 16.54 5.99 -16.14
CA LYS A 87 16.90 7.27 -16.78
C LYS A 87 18.21 7.87 -16.28
N LYS A 88 18.76 7.34 -15.19
CA LYS A 88 20.11 7.67 -14.72
C LYS A 88 21.12 6.84 -15.50
#